data_AF-A0A928Z313-F1
#
_entry.id   AF-A0A928Z313-F1
#
_cell.length_a   1.000
_cell.length_b   1.000
_cell.length_c   1.000
_cell.angle_alpha   90.00
_cell.angle_beta   90.00
_cell.angle_gamma   90.00
#
_symmetry.space_group_name_H-M   'P 1'
#
loop_
_entity.id
_entity.type
_entity.pdbx_description
1 polymer ?
#
loop_
_entity_poly.entity_id
_entity_poly.type
_entity_poly.pdbx_seq_one_letter_code
_entity_poly.pdbx_strand_id
1 'polypeptide(L)'
;MAWLKLTKTGLYLMKSGSICYVKKVDVSSSNQNPSELRLSVPLDWFSGRDIPGSMVIDLESNEPETCPISATPSGPIAMPLSGKVIVLDPGHGEFHGGINDPGAVNKALGRNERDEVRKQADIIKAKLEAKGAIVKVVENNTGKSLSAIGSEGRGSDCFISLHLNAFNEEVQRHEVFVHTQGTPTDEKLAGLISQALAKVLPIPDAGVKRMGLGVLRGVPLPVPAVLTEGFFIDSVKDTATLDNWNTLAANAIAEGIENFLTA
;
A
#
# COMPACT_ATOMS: atom_id res chain seq x y z
N MET A 1 5.82 -12.83 -4.73
CA MET A 1 4.71 -12.82 -5.71
C MET A 1 3.69 -13.88 -5.33
N ALA A 2 2.39 -13.57 -5.45
CA ALA A 2 1.35 -14.60 -5.44
C ALA A 2 1.40 -15.34 -6.79
N TRP A 3 1.16 -16.65 -6.78
CA TRP A 3 1.18 -17.51 -7.95
C TRP A 3 -0.05 -18.45 -7.94
N LEU A 4 -0.36 -19.06 -9.09
CA LEU A 4 -1.49 -19.96 -9.23
C LEU A 4 -1.02 -21.41 -9.37
N LYS A 5 -1.65 -22.31 -8.61
CA LYS A 5 -1.46 -23.76 -8.75
C LYS A 5 -2.72 -24.39 -9.31
N LEU A 6 -2.61 -25.14 -10.40
CA LEU A 6 -3.72 -25.89 -10.97
C LEU A 6 -3.57 -27.38 -10.65
N THR A 7 -4.62 -27.97 -10.06
CA THR A 7 -4.71 -29.42 -9.80
C THR A 7 -5.92 -30.02 -10.52
N LYS A 8 -6.12 -31.33 -10.34
CA LYS A 8 -7.28 -32.04 -10.88
C LYS A 8 -8.63 -31.55 -10.32
N THR A 9 -8.61 -30.88 -9.17
CA THR A 9 -9.83 -30.52 -8.42
C THR A 9 -10.05 -29.01 -8.35
N GLY A 10 -9.04 -28.19 -8.60
CA GLY A 10 -9.19 -26.74 -8.53
C GLY A 10 -7.97 -25.93 -8.97
N LEU A 11 -8.20 -24.63 -9.10
CA LEU A 11 -7.17 -23.60 -9.22
C LEU A 11 -7.03 -22.87 -7.88
N TYR A 12 -5.81 -22.73 -7.39
CA TYR A 12 -5.50 -22.20 -6.06
C TYR A 12 -4.67 -20.92 -6.18
N LEU A 13 -5.06 -19.88 -5.43
CA LEU A 13 -4.23 -18.69 -5.22
C LEU A 13 -3.27 -18.97 -4.06
N MET A 14 -1.99 -19.07 -4.37
CA MET A 14 -0.95 -19.46 -3.41
C MET A 14 -0.44 -18.24 -2.63
N LYS A 15 -0.14 -18.45 -1.34
CA LYS A 15 0.54 -17.42 -0.52
C LYS A 15 2.01 -17.35 -0.96
N SER A 16 2.50 -16.14 -1.20
CA SER A 16 3.90 -15.90 -1.59
C SER A 16 4.87 -16.56 -0.60
N GLY A 17 5.79 -17.38 -1.10
CA GLY A 17 6.80 -18.06 -0.27
C GLY A 17 6.26 -19.19 0.62
N SER A 18 5.08 -19.73 0.33
CA SER A 18 4.44 -20.79 1.12
C SER A 18 3.90 -21.90 0.23
N ILE A 19 3.75 -23.11 0.79
CA ILE A 19 3.08 -24.26 0.16
C ILE A 19 1.55 -24.21 0.30
N CYS A 20 1.03 -23.21 1.02
CA CYS A 20 -0.37 -23.11 1.35
C CYS A 20 -1.13 -22.12 0.45
N TYR A 21 -2.44 -22.33 0.29
CA TYR A 21 -3.31 -21.46 -0.50
C TYR A 21 -4.23 -20.58 0.34
N VAL A 22 -4.68 -19.46 -0.24
CA VAL A 22 -5.58 -18.47 0.38
C VAL A 22 -6.97 -18.40 -0.26
N LYS A 23 -7.10 -18.70 -1.56
CA LYS A 23 -8.38 -18.80 -2.27
C LYS A 23 -8.35 -20.02 -3.22
N LYS A 24 -9.50 -20.64 -3.47
CA LYS A 24 -9.67 -21.79 -4.38
C LYS A 24 -10.87 -21.56 -5.29
N VAL A 25 -10.76 -21.98 -6.55
CA VAL A 25 -11.88 -22.19 -7.47
C VAL A 25 -11.90 -23.66 -7.85
N ASP A 26 -13.04 -24.32 -7.66
CA ASP A 26 -13.18 -25.72 -8.09
C ASP A 26 -13.27 -25.81 -9.62
N VAL A 27 -12.71 -26.88 -10.17
CA VAL A 27 -12.94 -27.24 -11.57
C VAL A 27 -14.38 -27.72 -11.71
N SER A 28 -15.12 -27.12 -12.64
CA SER A 28 -16.52 -27.49 -12.94
C SER A 28 -16.65 -27.97 -14.38
N SER A 29 -17.70 -28.72 -14.71
CA SER A 29 -18.04 -29.01 -16.11
C SER A 29 -18.62 -27.75 -16.78
N SER A 30 -18.29 -27.54 -18.05
CA SER A 30 -18.90 -26.47 -18.83
C SER A 30 -20.39 -26.74 -19.03
N ASN A 31 -21.21 -25.71 -18.79
CA ASN A 31 -22.66 -25.78 -19.01
C ASN A 31 -23.03 -25.92 -20.50
N GLN A 32 -22.10 -25.65 -21.42
CA GLN A 32 -22.32 -25.75 -22.87
C GLN A 32 -21.81 -27.07 -23.44
N ASN A 33 -20.78 -27.66 -22.83
CA ASN A 33 -20.20 -28.92 -23.28
C ASN A 33 -19.73 -29.75 -22.08
N PRO A 34 -20.40 -30.87 -21.74
CA PRO A 34 -20.04 -31.69 -20.59
C PRO A 34 -18.63 -32.31 -20.64
N SER A 35 -17.99 -32.37 -21.82
CA SER A 35 -16.62 -32.85 -21.96
C SER A 35 -15.56 -31.77 -21.72
N GLU A 36 -15.95 -30.52 -21.51
CA GLU A 36 -15.05 -29.42 -21.23
C GLU A 36 -15.01 -29.08 -19.74
N LEU A 37 -13.80 -28.84 -19.25
CA LEU A 37 -13.56 -28.34 -17.91
C LEU A 37 -13.56 -26.81 -17.92
N ARG A 38 -14.22 -26.20 -16.93
CA ARG A 38 -14.32 -24.77 -16.76
C ARG A 38 -13.74 -24.35 -15.40
N LEU A 39 -12.89 -23.33 -15.46
CA LEU A 39 -12.39 -22.57 -14.31
C LEU A 39 -12.85 -21.12 -14.46
N SER A 40 -13.61 -20.63 -13.49
CA SER A 40 -14.05 -19.23 -13.46
C SER A 40 -13.27 -18.50 -12.38
N VAL A 41 -12.19 -17.82 -12.77
CA VAL A 41 -11.34 -17.09 -11.82
C VAL A 41 -11.96 -15.72 -11.55
N PRO A 42 -12.32 -15.40 -10.30
CA PRO A 42 -12.90 -14.10 -9.98
C PRO A 42 -11.93 -12.95 -10.29
N LEU A 43 -12.42 -11.90 -10.96
CA LEU A 43 -11.62 -10.72 -11.32
C LEU A 43 -11.06 -9.99 -10.10
N ASP A 44 -11.72 -10.08 -8.94
CA ASP A 44 -11.26 -9.50 -7.67
C ASP A 44 -9.98 -10.17 -7.13
N TRP A 45 -9.62 -11.35 -7.66
CA TRP A 45 -8.30 -11.94 -7.37
C TRP A 45 -7.17 -11.08 -7.95
N PHE A 46 -7.47 -10.18 -8.91
CA PHE A 46 -6.49 -9.39 -9.64
C PHE A 46 -6.69 -7.87 -9.50
N SER A 47 -7.78 -7.39 -8.91
CA SER A 47 -7.99 -5.95 -8.66
C SER A 47 -6.89 -5.35 -7.78
N GLY A 48 -6.39 -4.16 -8.15
CA GLY A 48 -5.25 -3.50 -7.49
C GLY A 48 -3.87 -3.93 -7.99
N ARG A 49 -3.81 -4.78 -9.04
CA ARG A 49 -2.55 -5.14 -9.70
C ARG A 49 -2.67 -4.81 -11.18
N ASP A 50 -1.91 -3.82 -11.65
CA ASP A 50 -1.54 -3.79 -13.07
C ASP A 50 -0.96 -5.16 -13.40
N ILE A 51 -1.57 -5.82 -14.37
CA ILE A 51 -1.31 -7.23 -14.71
C ILE A 51 0.21 -7.38 -14.90
N PRO A 52 0.91 -8.22 -14.11
CA PRO A 52 2.36 -8.36 -14.25
C PRO A 52 2.68 -8.89 -15.66
N GLY A 53 3.79 -8.42 -16.24
CA GLY A 53 4.27 -8.80 -17.57
C GLY A 53 4.52 -10.31 -17.78
N SER A 54 4.35 -11.14 -16.76
CA SER A 54 4.24 -12.59 -16.87
C SER A 54 3.42 -13.20 -15.72
N MET A 55 2.61 -14.21 -16.05
CA MET A 55 1.89 -15.07 -15.11
C MET A 55 2.49 -16.48 -15.19
N VAL A 56 2.79 -17.08 -14.04
CA VAL A 56 3.23 -18.48 -13.95
C VAL A 56 2.08 -19.33 -13.44
N ILE A 57 1.78 -20.42 -14.15
CA ILE A 57 0.78 -21.43 -13.78
C ILE A 57 1.51 -22.76 -13.65
N ASP A 58 1.53 -23.31 -12.44
CA ASP A 58 2.08 -24.65 -12.19
C ASP A 58 0.99 -25.73 -12.29
N LEU A 59 1.31 -26.82 -12.98
CA LEU A 59 0.43 -27.99 -13.15
C LEU A 59 0.91 -29.12 -12.23
N GLU A 60 0.09 -29.48 -11.25
CA GLU A 60 0.46 -30.50 -10.27
C GLU A 60 -0.68 -31.46 -9.94
N SER A 61 -0.35 -32.69 -9.53
CA SER A 61 -1.35 -33.69 -9.13
C SER A 61 -1.89 -33.49 -7.72
N ASN A 62 -1.11 -32.88 -6.83
CA ASN A 62 -1.39 -32.85 -5.40
C ASN A 62 -2.05 -31.52 -5.00
N GLU A 63 -3.09 -31.60 -4.16
CA GLU A 63 -3.71 -30.41 -3.58
C GLU A 63 -2.75 -29.72 -2.60
N PRO A 64 -2.61 -28.39 -2.67
CA PRO A 64 -1.87 -27.64 -1.66
C PRO A 64 -2.64 -27.60 -0.32
N GLU A 65 -1.92 -27.42 0.78
CA GLU A 65 -2.53 -27.29 2.10
C GLU A 65 -3.27 -25.95 2.22
N THR A 66 -4.40 -25.92 2.93
CA THR A 66 -5.01 -24.64 3.35
C THR A 66 -4.02 -23.90 4.25
N CYS A 67 -3.83 -22.59 4.06
CA CYS A 67 -3.14 -21.81 5.09
C CYS A 67 -3.87 -22.04 6.43
N PRO A 68 -3.14 -22.25 7.55
CA PRO A 68 -3.79 -22.25 8.85
C PRO A 68 -4.59 -20.96 8.95
N ILE A 69 -5.90 -21.11 9.12
CA ILE A 69 -6.77 -19.99 9.46
C ILE A 69 -6.19 -19.50 10.77
N SER A 70 -5.56 -18.31 10.78
CA SER A 70 -5.29 -17.63 12.04
C SER A 70 -6.61 -17.63 12.78
N ALA A 71 -6.71 -18.43 13.84
CA ALA A 71 -7.92 -18.57 14.61
C ALA A 71 -8.39 -17.15 14.92
N THR A 72 -9.50 -16.76 14.31
CA THR A 72 -10.13 -15.49 14.61
C THR A 72 -10.40 -15.54 16.11
N PRO A 73 -9.84 -14.61 16.91
CA PRO A 73 -10.20 -14.57 18.31
C PRO A 73 -11.72 -14.39 18.37
N SER A 74 -12.43 -15.33 18.98
CA SER A 74 -13.89 -15.33 19.13
C SER A 74 -14.37 -14.30 20.17
N GLY A 75 -13.65 -13.18 20.31
CA GLY A 75 -14.10 -11.99 21.02
C GLY A 75 -14.82 -11.05 20.05
N PRO A 76 -15.55 -10.04 20.55
CA PRO A 76 -15.99 -8.94 19.69
C PRO A 76 -14.74 -8.41 18.96
N ILE A 77 -14.79 -8.39 17.62
CA ILE A 77 -13.73 -7.77 16.82
C ILE A 77 -13.70 -6.31 17.27
N ALA A 78 -12.69 -5.95 18.05
CA ALA A 78 -12.46 -4.57 18.38
C ALA A 78 -12.25 -3.84 17.05
N MET A 79 -13.11 -2.88 16.77
CA MET A 79 -12.99 -1.99 15.61
C MET A 79 -12.46 -0.65 16.13
N PRO A 80 -11.18 -0.57 16.53
CA PRO A 80 -10.63 0.59 17.24
C PRO A 80 -10.67 1.86 16.39
N LEU A 81 -10.81 1.73 15.07
CA LEU A 81 -10.90 2.84 14.13
C LEU A 81 -12.32 3.07 13.60
N SER A 82 -13.35 2.45 14.21
CA SER A 82 -14.74 2.63 13.79
C SER A 82 -15.12 4.12 13.72
N GLY A 83 -15.59 4.55 12.54
CA GLY A 83 -15.99 5.93 12.29
C GLY A 83 -14.84 6.90 12.00
N LYS A 84 -13.59 6.46 12.03
CA LYS A 84 -12.43 7.26 11.65
C LYS A 84 -12.32 7.37 10.13
N VAL A 85 -12.14 8.58 9.61
CA VAL A 85 -11.96 8.86 8.19
C VAL A 85 -10.49 9.19 7.93
N ILE A 86 -9.86 8.46 7.03
CA ILE A 86 -8.42 8.61 6.73
C ILE A 86 -8.29 8.85 5.23
N VAL A 87 -7.51 9.87 4.86
CA VAL A 87 -7.23 10.16 3.45
C VAL A 87 -5.78 9.81 3.16
N LEU A 88 -5.57 8.96 2.15
CA LEU A 88 -4.26 8.60 1.62
C LEU A 88 -4.07 9.24 0.25
N ASP A 89 -2.96 9.94 0.09
CA ASP A 89 -2.52 10.52 -1.17
C ASP A 89 -1.27 9.76 -1.66
N PRO A 90 -1.41 8.74 -2.52
CA PRO A 90 -0.26 8.11 -3.17
C PRO A 90 0.30 9.07 -4.21
N GLY A 91 1.44 9.69 -3.90
CA GLY A 91 2.02 10.79 -4.66
C GLY A 91 2.25 10.50 -6.15
N HIS A 92 2.46 11.57 -6.91
CA HIS A 92 2.58 11.56 -8.38
C HIS A 92 1.29 11.11 -9.08
N GLY A 93 1.32 10.89 -10.41
CA GLY A 93 0.13 10.64 -11.22
C GLY A 93 0.09 11.52 -12.47
N GLU A 94 -1.07 11.65 -13.10
CA GLU A 94 -1.20 12.50 -14.29
C GLU A 94 -1.27 13.99 -13.93
N PHE A 95 -0.40 14.78 -14.54
CA PHE A 95 -0.50 16.24 -14.58
C PHE A 95 -1.48 16.71 -15.65
N HIS A 96 -1.89 17.98 -15.56
CA HIS A 96 -2.67 18.65 -16.61
C HIS A 96 -2.04 18.44 -18.00
N GLY A 97 -2.83 17.91 -18.93
CA GLY A 97 -2.37 17.58 -20.29
C GLY A 97 -2.07 16.10 -20.53
N GLY A 98 -2.39 15.21 -19.57
CA GLY A 98 -2.22 13.75 -19.71
C GLY A 98 -0.76 13.29 -19.61
N ILE A 99 0.12 14.16 -19.12
CA ILE A 99 1.52 13.83 -18.89
C ILE A 99 1.62 13.10 -17.56
N ASN A 100 2.09 11.86 -17.61
CA ASN A 100 2.27 11.05 -16.42
C ASN A 100 3.55 11.44 -15.67
N ASP A 101 3.42 11.74 -14.38
CA ASP A 101 4.51 11.86 -13.42
C ASP A 101 4.83 10.47 -12.84
N PRO A 102 5.97 9.86 -13.18
CA PRO A 102 6.38 8.61 -12.55
C PRO A 102 6.92 8.81 -11.13
N GLY A 103 7.20 10.06 -10.72
CA GLY A 103 8.03 10.34 -9.55
C GLY A 103 9.46 9.85 -9.73
N ALA A 104 10.13 9.53 -8.62
CA ALA A 104 11.46 8.95 -8.65
C ALA A 104 11.47 7.59 -9.40
N VAL A 105 12.50 7.35 -10.20
CA VAL A 105 12.63 6.12 -11.00
C VAL A 105 13.90 5.37 -10.63
N ASN A 106 13.74 4.13 -10.19
CA ASN A 106 14.85 3.18 -10.14
C ASN A 106 15.05 2.59 -11.54
N LYS A 107 16.01 3.17 -12.27
CA LYS A 107 16.29 2.82 -13.67
C LYS A 107 16.76 1.37 -13.84
N ALA A 108 17.52 0.85 -12.88
CA ALA A 108 18.05 -0.50 -12.93
C ALA A 108 16.95 -1.57 -12.81
N LEU A 109 15.92 -1.29 -12.00
CA LEU A 109 14.80 -2.21 -11.76
C LEU A 109 13.60 -1.95 -12.68
N GLY A 110 13.56 -0.82 -13.38
CA GLY A 110 12.39 -0.40 -14.17
C GLY A 110 11.16 -0.13 -13.30
N ARG A 111 11.37 0.38 -12.07
CA ARG A 111 10.30 0.67 -11.09
C ARG A 111 10.24 2.17 -10.83
N ASN A 112 9.04 2.70 -10.64
CA ASN A 112 8.81 4.12 -10.39
C ASN A 112 8.00 4.32 -9.10
N GLU A 113 8.21 5.47 -8.46
CA GLU A 113 7.62 5.85 -7.19
C GLU A 113 6.10 5.80 -7.23
N ARG A 114 5.47 6.41 -8.25
CA ARG A 114 4.01 6.45 -8.43
C ARG A 114 3.36 5.07 -8.23
N ASP A 115 3.90 4.06 -8.90
CA ASP A 115 3.35 2.70 -8.86
C ASP A 115 3.64 2.02 -7.50
N GLU A 116 4.77 2.32 -6.87
CA GLU A 116 5.13 1.76 -5.57
C GLU A 116 4.30 2.34 -4.43
N VAL A 117 4.06 3.66 -4.41
CA VAL A 117 3.26 4.31 -3.36
C VAL A 117 1.77 4.01 -3.52
N ARG A 118 1.30 3.72 -4.74
CA ARG A 118 -0.05 3.17 -4.96
C ARG A 118 -0.22 1.81 -4.28
N LYS A 119 0.78 0.91 -4.39
CA LYS A 119 0.78 -0.38 -3.68
C LYS A 119 0.80 -0.18 -2.16
N GLN A 120 1.53 0.80 -1.65
CA GLN A 120 1.49 1.14 -0.22
C GLN A 120 0.09 1.56 0.22
N ALA A 121 -0.55 2.46 -0.54
CA ALA A 121 -1.89 2.93 -0.24
C ALA A 121 -2.91 1.78 -0.15
N ASP A 122 -2.84 0.80 -1.05
CA ASP A 122 -3.74 -0.37 -1.04
C ASP A 122 -3.53 -1.25 0.20
N ILE A 123 -2.28 -1.48 0.60
CA ILE A 123 -1.95 -2.24 1.82
C ILE A 123 -2.43 -1.49 3.08
N ILE A 124 -2.17 -0.19 3.15
CA ILE A 124 -2.57 0.66 4.28
C ILE A 124 -4.09 0.70 4.38
N LYS A 125 -4.79 0.91 3.26
CA LYS A 125 -6.25 0.90 3.17
C LYS A 125 -6.83 -0.41 3.72
N ALA A 126 -6.39 -1.55 3.18
CA ALA A 126 -6.90 -2.85 3.61
C ALA A 126 -6.70 -3.08 5.12
N LYS A 127 -5.54 -2.69 5.66
CA LYS A 127 -5.19 -2.86 7.07
C LYS A 127 -6.03 -1.98 8.00
N LEU A 128 -6.27 -0.72 7.63
CA LEU A 128 -7.06 0.21 8.44
C LEU A 128 -8.57 -0.05 8.34
N GLU A 129 -9.07 -0.43 7.17
CA GLU A 129 -10.49 -0.80 6.98
C GLU A 129 -10.85 -2.08 7.73
N ALA A 130 -9.93 -3.06 7.81
CA ALA A 130 -10.09 -4.24 8.65
C ALA A 130 -10.26 -3.91 10.15
N LYS A 131 -9.94 -2.68 10.57
CA LYS A 131 -10.09 -2.16 11.93
C LYS A 131 -11.23 -1.14 12.07
N GLY A 132 -12.04 -0.97 11.02
CA GLY A 132 -13.26 -0.14 11.01
C GLY A 132 -13.09 1.28 10.51
N ALA A 133 -11.90 1.68 10.03
CA ALA A 133 -11.72 2.99 9.41
C ALA A 133 -12.45 3.07 8.06
N ILE A 134 -12.79 4.29 7.66
CA ILE A 134 -13.19 4.65 6.30
C ILE A 134 -11.95 5.26 5.63
N VAL A 135 -11.36 4.55 4.67
CA VAL A 135 -10.14 5.02 3.99
C VAL A 135 -10.44 5.49 2.58
N LYS A 136 -10.20 6.77 2.31
CA LYS A 136 -10.27 7.36 0.98
C LYS A 136 -8.86 7.44 0.39
N VAL A 137 -8.70 6.98 -0.84
CA VAL A 137 -7.43 7.11 -1.56
C VAL A 137 -7.63 8.14 -2.67
N VAL A 138 -6.75 9.13 -2.76
CA VAL A 138 -6.84 10.17 -3.77
C VAL A 138 -6.50 9.62 -5.15
N GLU A 139 -7.32 10.00 -6.13
CA GLU A 139 -7.08 9.71 -7.54
C GLU A 139 -6.28 10.85 -8.17
N ASN A 140 -4.97 10.60 -8.31
CA ASN A 140 -4.01 11.58 -8.83
C ASN A 140 -3.92 11.60 -10.37
N ASN A 141 -4.75 10.82 -11.08
CA ASN A 141 -4.87 10.86 -12.54
C ASN A 141 -5.91 11.90 -13.01
N THR A 142 -5.95 13.05 -12.34
CA THR A 142 -6.97 14.09 -12.56
C THR A 142 -6.37 15.45 -12.89
N GLY A 143 -5.04 15.55 -12.96
CA GLY A 143 -4.33 16.82 -13.19
C GLY A 143 -4.42 17.80 -12.03
N LYS A 144 -4.96 17.41 -10.86
CA LYS A 144 -5.13 18.30 -9.72
C LYS A 144 -3.80 18.95 -9.31
N SER A 145 -3.85 20.24 -8.95
CA SER A 145 -2.71 20.87 -8.28
C SER A 145 -2.47 20.22 -6.91
N LEU A 146 -1.24 20.29 -6.40
CA LEU A 146 -0.90 19.77 -5.07
C LEU A 146 -1.83 20.31 -3.97
N SER A 147 -2.22 21.59 -4.04
CA SER A 147 -3.14 22.17 -3.06
C SER A 147 -4.56 21.60 -3.18
N ALA A 148 -5.00 21.25 -4.39
CA ALA A 148 -6.30 20.63 -4.61
C ALA A 148 -6.32 19.19 -4.08
N ILE A 149 -5.23 18.44 -4.27
CA ILE A 149 -5.03 17.11 -3.68
C ILE A 149 -5.13 17.20 -2.15
N GLY A 150 -4.36 18.10 -1.53
CA GLY A 150 -4.42 18.30 -0.07
C GLY A 150 -5.82 18.66 0.43
N SER A 151 -6.59 19.43 -0.36
CA SER A 151 -7.95 19.84 0.02
C SER A 151 -8.93 18.67 0.18
N GLU A 152 -8.63 17.49 -0.37
CA GLU A 152 -9.43 16.26 -0.19
C GLU A 152 -9.37 15.71 1.24
N GLY A 153 -8.40 16.15 2.04
CA GLY A 153 -8.35 15.91 3.48
C GLY A 153 -9.51 16.55 4.26
N ARG A 154 -10.36 17.38 3.64
CA ARG A 154 -11.46 18.06 4.32
C ARG A 154 -12.38 17.09 5.07
N GLY A 155 -12.42 17.22 6.39
CA GLY A 155 -13.29 16.43 7.26
C GLY A 155 -12.79 15.02 7.55
N SER A 156 -11.54 14.70 7.22
CA SER A 156 -10.90 13.47 7.69
C SER A 156 -10.27 13.66 9.08
N ASP A 157 -10.00 12.56 9.78
CA ASP A 157 -9.24 12.53 11.04
C ASP A 157 -7.73 12.69 10.80
N CYS A 158 -7.23 12.34 9.61
CA CYS A 158 -5.87 12.65 9.15
C CYS A 158 -5.73 12.56 7.63
N PHE A 159 -4.65 13.15 7.11
CA PHE A 159 -4.24 13.10 5.70
C PHE A 159 -2.78 12.65 5.58
N ILE A 160 -2.52 11.58 4.84
CA ILE A 160 -1.17 11.01 4.67
C ILE A 160 -0.81 11.04 3.19
N SER A 161 0.21 11.80 2.82
CA SER A 161 0.83 11.74 1.49
C SER A 161 1.98 10.74 1.48
N LEU A 162 1.98 9.80 0.54
CA LEU A 162 2.92 8.68 0.47
C LEU A 162 3.90 8.90 -0.68
N HIS A 163 5.19 8.87 -0.37
CA HIS A 163 6.30 9.11 -1.28
C HIS A 163 7.47 8.15 -1.01
N LEU A 164 8.37 8.04 -2.00
CA LEU A 164 9.66 7.38 -1.89
C LEU A 164 10.75 8.31 -2.43
N ASN A 165 11.76 8.54 -1.62
CA ASN A 165 12.74 9.56 -1.92
C ASN A 165 13.71 9.08 -3.02
N ALA A 166 14.49 10.01 -3.57
CA ALA A 166 15.64 9.71 -4.42
C ALA A 166 16.69 10.81 -4.32
N PHE A 167 17.96 10.46 -4.54
CA PHE A 167 19.04 11.44 -4.52
C PHE A 167 20.19 11.10 -5.47
N ASN A 168 20.99 10.09 -5.14
CA ASN A 168 22.23 9.77 -5.84
C ASN A 168 22.47 8.25 -5.98
N GLU A 169 21.42 7.43 -5.83
CA GLU A 169 21.49 5.96 -5.90
C GLU A 169 22.29 5.27 -4.77
N GLU A 170 22.79 6.03 -3.78
CA GLU A 170 23.57 5.52 -2.65
C GLU A 170 22.89 5.78 -1.30
N VAL A 171 22.29 6.96 -1.12
CA VAL A 171 21.62 7.34 0.12
C VAL A 171 20.46 6.40 0.43
N GLN A 172 20.35 5.98 1.69
CA GLN A 172 19.23 5.19 2.17
C GLN A 172 18.86 5.57 3.61
N ARG A 173 17.56 5.77 3.84
CA ARG A 173 16.92 6.14 5.12
C ARG A 173 15.41 6.33 4.90
N HIS A 174 14.64 6.42 5.97
CA HIS A 174 13.27 6.94 5.90
C HIS A 174 13.17 8.31 6.59
N GLU A 175 12.17 9.10 6.21
CA GLU A 175 11.89 10.40 6.84
C GLU A 175 10.39 10.76 6.72
N VAL A 176 9.89 11.55 7.67
CA VAL A 176 8.49 12.00 7.66
C VAL A 176 8.44 13.51 7.77
N PHE A 177 7.68 14.15 6.89
CA PHE A 177 7.56 15.60 6.81
C PHE A 177 6.22 16.07 7.37
N VAL A 178 6.26 17.17 8.10
CA VAL A 178 5.12 18.05 8.37
C VAL A 178 5.31 19.36 7.63
N HIS A 179 4.22 20.10 7.41
CA HIS A 179 4.31 21.43 6.81
C HIS A 179 5.16 22.37 7.70
N THR A 180 5.79 23.41 7.14
CA THR A 180 6.53 24.41 7.94
C THR A 180 5.65 25.07 9.01
N GLN A 181 4.35 25.23 8.71
CA GLN A 181 3.32 25.73 9.64
C GLN A 181 2.57 24.60 10.37
N GLY A 182 3.06 23.37 10.34
CA GLY A 182 2.47 22.21 11.01
C GLY A 182 2.38 22.41 12.53
N THR A 183 1.32 21.88 13.12
CA THR A 183 0.97 21.92 14.53
C THR A 183 1.67 20.79 15.32
N PRO A 184 1.65 20.83 16.67
CA PRO A 184 2.12 19.71 17.48
C PRO A 184 1.36 18.39 17.20
N THR A 185 0.11 18.45 16.73
CA THR A 185 -0.66 17.26 16.35
C THR A 185 -0.11 16.61 15.08
N ASP A 186 0.32 17.42 14.10
CA ASP A 186 1.01 16.93 12.90
C ASP A 186 2.33 16.24 13.27
N GLU A 187 3.11 16.86 14.17
CA GLU A 187 4.36 16.27 14.66
C GLU A 187 4.14 14.98 15.46
N LYS A 188 3.05 14.88 16.25
CA LYS A 188 2.68 13.65 16.95
C LYS A 188 2.39 12.52 15.95
N LEU A 189 1.58 12.78 14.93
CA LEU A 189 1.29 11.82 13.86
C LEU A 189 2.57 11.40 13.13
N ALA A 190 3.39 12.37 12.71
CA ALA A 190 4.65 12.12 12.02
C ALA A 190 5.62 11.29 12.87
N GLY A 191 5.73 11.60 14.16
CA GLY A 191 6.59 10.89 15.11
C GLY A 191 6.17 9.44 15.30
N LEU A 192 4.87 9.17 15.42
CA LEU A 192 4.35 7.81 15.54
C LEU A 192 4.60 6.96 14.28
N ILE A 193 4.47 7.57 13.09
CA ILE A 193 4.81 6.91 11.83
C ILE A 193 6.31 6.66 11.71
N SER A 194 7.16 7.66 12.01
CA SER A 194 8.63 7.52 11.97
C SER A 194 9.11 6.40 12.90
N GLN A 195 8.57 6.35 14.12
CA GLN A 195 8.89 5.29 15.09
C GLN A 195 8.44 3.91 14.62
N ALA A 196 7.29 3.79 13.97
CA ALA A 196 6.82 2.52 13.43
C ALA A 196 7.72 2.03 12.27
N LEU A 197 8.14 2.93 11.39
CA LEU A 197 9.07 2.64 10.29
C LEU A 197 10.42 2.14 10.82
N ALA A 198 10.99 2.83 11.80
CA ALA A 198 12.28 2.51 12.40
C ALA A 198 12.33 1.12 13.07
N LYS A 199 11.17 0.59 13.51
CA LYS A 199 11.09 -0.77 14.10
C LYS A 199 11.26 -1.89 13.08
N VAL A 200 10.93 -1.65 11.80
CA VAL A 200 10.78 -2.72 10.80
C VAL A 200 11.72 -2.59 9.62
N LEU A 201 12.16 -1.37 9.27
CA LEU A 201 13.07 -1.16 8.15
C LEU A 201 14.54 -1.23 8.62
N PRO A 202 15.40 -2.00 7.92
CA PRO A 202 16.82 -2.10 8.26
C PRO A 202 17.63 -0.92 7.67
N ILE A 203 17.13 0.30 7.81
CA ILE A 203 17.70 1.53 7.26
C ILE A 203 17.67 2.65 8.30
N PRO A 204 18.51 3.69 8.19
CA PRO A 204 18.51 4.80 9.14
C PRO A 204 17.16 5.54 9.22
N ASP A 205 16.79 5.97 10.43
CA ASP A 205 15.69 6.91 10.68
C ASP A 205 16.24 8.35 10.65
N ALA A 206 15.77 9.19 9.71
CA ALA A 206 16.11 10.62 9.68
C ALA A 206 15.07 11.52 10.37
N GLY A 207 14.07 10.91 11.02
CA GLY A 207 13.12 11.55 11.90
C GLY A 207 12.08 12.42 11.21
N VAL A 208 11.43 13.24 12.05
CA VAL A 208 10.42 14.21 11.61
C VAL A 208 11.09 15.50 11.17
N LYS A 209 10.71 16.00 9.99
CA LYS A 209 11.25 17.23 9.40
C LYS A 209 10.13 18.19 9.01
N ARG A 210 10.48 19.48 8.90
CA ARG A 210 9.56 20.53 8.46
C ARG A 210 9.90 20.98 7.05
N MET A 211 8.92 20.99 6.15
CA MET A 211 9.12 21.46 4.77
C MET A 211 7.83 22.10 4.22
N GLY A 212 7.98 23.14 3.38
CA GLY A 212 6.85 23.89 2.80
C GLY A 212 6.17 23.16 1.64
N LEU A 213 5.79 21.89 1.84
CA LEU A 213 5.29 21.00 0.80
C LEU A 213 3.87 21.43 0.37
N GLY A 214 3.68 21.59 -0.94
CA GLY A 214 2.46 22.16 -1.53
C GLY A 214 1.20 21.35 -1.23
N VAL A 215 1.33 20.03 -1.14
CA VAL A 215 0.20 19.14 -0.79
C VAL A 215 -0.23 19.33 0.66
N LEU A 216 0.72 19.36 1.60
CA LEU A 216 0.43 19.58 3.02
C LEU A 216 -0.11 20.97 3.29
N ARG A 217 0.34 21.99 2.52
CA ARG A 217 -0.23 23.34 2.57
C ARG A 217 -1.72 23.38 2.17
N GLY A 218 -2.15 22.48 1.28
CA GLY A 218 -3.53 22.39 0.83
C GLY A 218 -4.48 21.71 1.81
N VAL A 219 -3.95 21.02 2.84
CA VAL A 219 -4.77 20.28 3.80
C VAL A 219 -5.51 21.26 4.72
N PRO A 220 -6.86 21.20 4.82
CA PRO A 220 -7.62 22.14 5.64
C PRO A 220 -7.37 21.93 7.13
N LEU A 221 -7.10 22.99 7.87
CA LEU A 221 -7.10 22.93 9.33
C LEU A 221 -8.51 22.57 9.86
N PRO A 222 -8.62 21.77 10.95
CA PRO A 222 -7.55 21.31 11.83
C PRO A 222 -7.01 19.90 11.50
N VAL A 223 -7.14 19.42 10.26
CA VAL A 223 -6.80 18.04 9.88
C VAL A 223 -5.29 17.81 10.00
N PRO A 224 -4.83 16.87 10.84
CA PRO A 224 -3.42 16.49 10.92
C PRO A 224 -2.92 15.89 9.60
N ALA A 225 -1.77 16.36 9.11
CA ALA A 225 -1.24 16.04 7.80
C ALA A 225 0.26 15.76 7.81
N VAL A 226 0.67 14.68 7.16
CA VAL A 226 2.09 14.32 6.98
C VAL A 226 2.36 13.85 5.56
N LEU A 227 3.63 13.95 5.15
CA LEU A 227 4.16 13.28 3.97
C LEU A 227 5.24 12.29 4.41
N THR A 228 5.14 11.03 4.00
CA THR A 228 6.11 9.99 4.36
C THR A 228 7.03 9.72 3.18
N GLU A 229 8.34 9.79 3.40
CA GLU A 229 9.35 9.22 2.51
C GLU A 229 9.77 7.86 3.07
N GLY A 230 9.14 6.78 2.59
CA GLY A 230 9.28 5.46 3.21
C GLY A 230 10.69 4.87 3.10
N PHE A 231 11.39 5.14 2.02
CA PHE A 231 12.80 4.83 1.76
C PHE A 231 13.25 5.50 0.46
N PHE A 232 14.54 5.45 0.14
CA PHE A 232 15.08 5.94 -1.13
C PHE A 232 14.94 4.88 -2.21
N ILE A 233 14.05 5.07 -3.20
CA ILE A 233 13.75 4.04 -4.23
C ILE A 233 14.95 3.80 -5.16
N ASP A 234 15.70 4.85 -5.48
CA ASP A 234 16.82 4.83 -6.42
C ASP A 234 18.06 4.09 -5.91
N SER A 235 18.20 3.89 -4.60
CA SER A 235 19.31 3.16 -4.00
C SER A 235 19.05 1.67 -3.78
N VAL A 236 17.81 1.19 -3.94
CA VAL A 236 17.47 -0.25 -3.80
C VAL A 236 18.03 -1.04 -4.97
N LYS A 237 18.75 -2.13 -4.69
CA LYS A 237 19.55 -2.86 -5.69
C LYS A 237 18.83 -4.02 -6.37
N ASP A 238 17.75 -4.54 -5.78
CA ASP A 238 17.00 -5.67 -6.32
C ASP A 238 15.49 -5.55 -6.02
N THR A 239 14.67 -6.25 -6.81
CA THR A 239 13.21 -6.19 -6.71
C THR A 239 12.65 -6.86 -5.46
N ALA A 240 13.32 -7.89 -4.91
CA ALA A 240 12.86 -8.57 -3.71
C ALA A 240 12.99 -7.66 -2.47
N THR A 241 14.10 -6.93 -2.37
CA THR A 241 14.31 -5.93 -1.33
C THR A 241 13.29 -4.79 -1.46
N LEU A 242 13.06 -4.29 -2.68
CA LEU A 242 12.09 -3.22 -2.93
C LEU A 242 10.67 -3.65 -2.53
N ASP A 243 10.21 -4.81 -2.98
CA ASP A 243 8.86 -5.32 -2.68
C ASP A 243 8.69 -5.58 -1.16
N ASN A 244 9.73 -6.10 -0.51
CA ASN A 244 9.73 -6.33 0.93
C ASN A 244 9.67 -5.02 1.72
N TRP A 245 10.55 -4.05 1.43
CA TRP A 245 10.55 -2.75 2.10
C TRP A 245 9.28 -1.96 1.85
N ASN A 246 8.72 -2.03 0.63
CA ASN A 246 7.42 -1.44 0.32
C ASN A 246 6.32 -2.02 1.25
N THR A 247 6.27 -3.34 1.40
CA THR A 247 5.32 -4.01 2.29
C THR A 247 5.53 -3.67 3.77
N LEU A 248 6.79 -3.64 4.24
CA LEU A 248 7.12 -3.28 5.62
C LEU A 248 6.76 -1.84 5.93
N ALA A 249 7.12 -0.90 5.05
CA ALA A 249 6.81 0.52 5.18
C ALA A 249 5.30 0.76 5.25
N ALA A 250 4.53 0.18 4.31
CA ALA A 250 3.07 0.28 4.32
C ALA A 250 2.45 -0.22 5.63
N ASN A 251 2.92 -1.38 6.13
CA ASN A 251 2.43 -1.94 7.39
C ASN A 251 2.75 -1.08 8.61
N ALA A 252 3.93 -0.47 8.63
CA ALA A 252 4.38 0.44 9.69
C ALA A 252 3.64 1.78 9.64
N ILE A 253 3.43 2.36 8.46
CA ILE A 253 2.65 3.59 8.29
C ILE A 253 1.22 3.37 8.82
N ALA A 254 0.59 2.25 8.47
CA ALA A 254 -0.72 1.90 9.00
C ALA A 254 -0.73 1.75 10.54
N GLU A 255 0.31 1.15 11.14
CA GLU A 255 0.46 1.07 12.60
C GLU A 255 0.62 2.46 13.23
N GLY A 256 1.42 3.35 12.63
CA GLY A 256 1.60 4.72 13.08
C GLY A 256 0.30 5.53 13.05
N ILE A 257 -0.49 5.38 11.98
CA ILE A 257 -1.82 6.01 11.85
C ILE A 257 -2.78 5.47 12.91
N GLU A 258 -2.84 4.15 13.09
CA GLU A 258 -3.69 3.53 14.11
C GLU A 258 -3.33 4.05 15.50
N ASN A 259 -2.04 3.98 15.88
CA ASN A 259 -1.55 4.47 17.17
C ASN A 259 -1.92 5.94 17.39
N PHE A 260 -1.90 6.77 16.34
CA PHE A 260 -2.30 8.16 16.44
C PHE A 260 -3.80 8.33 16.73
N LEU A 261 -4.65 7.55 16.06
CA LEU A 261 -6.11 7.66 16.14
C LEU A 261 -6.72 6.97 17.38
N THR A 262 -5.96 6.10 18.05
CA THR A 262 -6.37 5.37 19.25
C THR A 262 -5.68 5.83 20.53
N ALA A 263 -4.76 6.80 20.44
CA ALA A 263 -4.03 7.35 21.59
C ALA A 263 -4.79 8.46 22.34
#